data_AF-A0A3N4Z2Y4-F1
#
_entry.id   AF-A0A3N4Z2Y4-F1
#
_cell.length_a   1.000
_cell.length_b   1.000
_cell.length_c   1.000
_cell.angle_alpha   90.00
_cell.angle_beta   90.00
_cell.angle_gamma   90.00
#
_symmetry.space_group_name_H-M   'P 1'
#
loop_
_entity.id
_entity.type
_entity.pdbx_description
1 polymer ?
#
loop_
_entity_poly.entity_id
_entity_poly.type
_entity_poly.pdbx_seq_one_letter_code
_entity_poly.pdbx_strand_id
1 'polypeptide(L)'
;MSPARGPRLTLLAVLVLAVALVALVAVWSDARTAALVLAGLLAAVAVARVVLPEALVPGSRSRPVDVVLLLALAGALVYLAPWGNATLALP
;
A
#
# COMPACT_ATOMS: atom_id res chain seq x y z
N MET A 1 -16.10 -4.78 -27.36
CA MET A 1 -15.68 -4.27 -26.03
C MET A 1 -14.39 -4.97 -25.65
N SER A 2 -13.32 -4.26 -25.27
CA SER A 2 -12.04 -4.91 -24.95
C SER A 2 -12.17 -5.72 -23.64
N PRO A 3 -11.84 -7.03 -23.64
CA PRO A 3 -12.02 -7.92 -22.48
C PRO A 3 -11.18 -7.51 -21.25
N ALA A 4 -10.25 -6.57 -21.40
CA ALA A 4 -9.39 -6.07 -20.33
C ALA A 4 -10.02 -5.00 -19.42
N ARG A 5 -11.24 -4.49 -19.72
CA ARG A 5 -11.84 -3.37 -18.94
C ARG A 5 -12.32 -3.79 -17.55
N GLY A 6 -12.90 -4.99 -17.44
CA GLY A 6 -13.41 -5.54 -16.18
C GLY A 6 -12.36 -5.59 -15.06
N PRO A 7 -11.23 -6.30 -15.24
CA PRO A 7 -10.20 -6.43 -14.20
C PRO A 7 -9.51 -5.11 -13.84
N ARG A 8 -9.39 -4.18 -14.79
CA ARG A 8 -8.83 -2.84 -14.53
C ARG A 8 -9.73 -2.01 -13.61
N LEU A 9 -11.04 -2.06 -13.83
CA LEU A 9 -12.03 -1.39 -12.97
C LEU A 9 -12.02 -1.94 -11.55
N THR A 10 -11.92 -3.27 -11.39
CA THR A 10 -11.83 -3.90 -10.07
C THR A 10 -10.55 -3.50 -9.34
N LEU A 11 -9.41 -3.51 -10.02
CA LEU A 11 -8.14 -3.05 -9.45
C LEU A 11 -8.21 -1.59 -9.00
N LEU A 12 -8.75 -0.71 -9.84
CA LEU A 12 -8.92 0.70 -9.51
C LEU A 12 -9.86 0.89 -8.32
N ALA A 13 -10.97 0.16 -8.27
CA ALA A 13 -11.89 0.20 -7.14
C ALA A 13 -11.21 -0.23 -5.83
N VAL A 14 -10.44 -1.32 -5.86
CA VAL A 14 -9.67 -1.79 -4.70
C VAL A 14 -8.63 -0.76 -4.25
N LEU A 15 -7.91 -0.13 -5.20
CA LEU A 15 -6.93 0.92 -4.89
C LEU A 15 -7.61 2.13 -4.23
N VAL A 16 -8.71 2.61 -4.80
CA VAL A 16 -9.48 3.74 -4.24
C VAL A 16 -9.97 3.40 -2.84
N LEU A 17 -10.47 2.18 -2.63
CA LEU A 17 -10.95 1.73 -1.33
C LEU A 17 -9.82 1.62 -0.30
N ALA A 18 -8.65 1.14 -0.70
CA ALA A 18 -7.47 1.09 0.15
C ALA A 18 -6.98 2.49 0.56
N VAL A 19 -6.93 3.43 -0.39
CA VAL A 19 -6.58 4.84 -0.10
C VAL A 19 -7.61 5.48 0.82
N ALA A 20 -8.90 5.30 0.54
CA ALA A 20 -9.98 5.81 1.37
C ALA A 20 -9.92 5.26 2.79
N LEU A 21 -9.62 3.96 2.96
CA LEU A 21 -9.44 3.33 4.27
C LEU A 21 -8.29 3.98 5.05
N VAL A 22 -7.12 4.15 4.42
CA VAL A 22 -5.96 4.79 5.08
C VAL A 22 -6.27 6.23 5.46
N ALA A 23 -6.92 6.99 4.57
CA ALA A 23 -7.33 8.36 4.84
C ALA A 23 -8.33 8.44 6.00
N LEU A 24 -9.30 7.52 6.04
CA LEU A 24 -10.26 7.44 7.14
C LEU A 24 -9.56 7.12 8.47
N VAL A 25 -8.63 6.16 8.47
CA VAL A 25 -7.82 5.85 9.67
C VAL A 25 -7.02 7.07 10.12
N ALA A 26 -6.43 7.84 9.19
CA ALA A 26 -5.66 9.04 9.51
C ALA A 26 -6.52 10.14 10.16
N VAL A 27 -7.77 10.31 9.69
CA VAL A 27 -8.70 11.31 10.22
C VAL A 27 -9.24 10.92 11.60
N TRP A 28 -9.50 9.64 11.83
CA TRP A 28 -10.20 9.16 13.03
C TRP A 28 -9.30 8.69 14.17
N SER A 29 -8.04 8.37 13.89
CA SER A 29 -7.10 7.87 14.90
C SER A 29 -5.91 8.79 15.04
N ASP A 30 -4.83 8.51 14.31
CA ASP A 30 -3.57 9.22 14.36
C ASP A 30 -2.73 8.87 13.14
N ALA A 31 -1.79 9.74 12.78
CA ALA A 31 -0.88 9.52 11.65
C ALA A 31 -0.03 8.26 11.83
N ARG A 32 0.34 7.91 13.07
CA ARG A 32 1.03 6.66 13.39
C ARG A 32 0.22 5.43 12.95
N THR A 33 -1.05 5.36 13.32
CA THR A 33 -1.90 4.20 13.02
C THR A 33 -2.15 4.10 11.52
N ALA A 34 -2.37 5.23 10.85
CA ALA A 34 -2.52 5.28 9.40
C ALA A 34 -1.26 4.78 8.67
N ALA A 35 -0.07 5.16 9.13
CA ALA A 35 1.20 4.69 8.56
C ALA A 35 1.37 3.17 8.70
N LEU A 36 0.99 2.60 9.85
CA LEU A 36 1.04 1.14 10.06
C LEU A 36 0.03 0.38 9.19
N VAL A 37 -1.19 0.92 9.02
CA VAL A 37 -2.19 0.33 8.11
C VAL A 37 -1.70 0.35 6.67
N LEU A 38 -1.11 1.47 6.22
CA LEU A 38 -0.53 1.57 4.88
C LEU A 38 0.64 0.59 4.71
N ALA A 39 1.52 0.47 5.71
CA ALA A 39 2.61 -0.50 5.69
C ALA A 39 2.10 -1.95 5.58
N GLY A 40 1.05 -2.29 6.33
CA GLY A 40 0.40 -3.59 6.26
C GLY A 40 -0.20 -3.87 4.87
N LEU A 41 -0.84 -2.87 4.25
CA LEU A 41 -1.35 -2.97 2.89
C LEU A 41 -0.23 -3.22 1.87
N LEU A 42 0.88 -2.50 1.96
CA LEU A 42 2.03 -2.69 1.07
C LEU A 42 2.65 -4.10 1.24
N ALA A 43 2.77 -4.59 2.47
CA ALA A 43 3.24 -5.94 2.74
C ALA A 43 2.26 -6.99 2.19
N ALA A 44 0.95 -6.79 2.34
CA ALA A 44 -0.07 -7.69 1.78
C ALA A 44 -0.01 -7.72 0.25
N VAL A 45 0.22 -6.57 -0.41
CA VAL A 45 0.43 -6.51 -1.86
C VAL A 45 1.72 -7.22 -2.26
N ALA A 46 2.80 -7.10 -1.49
CA ALA A 46 4.03 -7.84 -1.74
C ALA A 46 3.81 -9.37 -1.69
N VAL A 47 3.09 -9.85 -0.67
CA VAL A 47 2.70 -11.26 -0.55
C VAL A 47 1.82 -11.69 -1.71
N ALA A 48 0.80 -10.89 -2.06
CA ALA A 48 -0.06 -11.18 -3.22
C ALA A 48 0.77 -11.26 -4.52
N ARG A 49 1.79 -10.39 -4.69
CA ARG A 49 2.71 -10.46 -5.84
C ARG A 49 3.57 -11.72 -5.84
N VAL A 50 3.88 -12.33 -4.70
CA VAL A 50 4.62 -13.61 -4.60
C VAL A 50 3.70 -14.82 -4.81
N VAL A 51 2.42 -14.73 -4.46
CA VAL A 51 1.48 -15.87 -4.55
C VAL A 51 0.71 -15.89 -5.87
N LEU A 52 0.35 -14.73 -6.43
CA LEU A 52 -0.45 -14.66 -7.65
C LEU A 52 0.36 -15.03 -8.91
N PRO A 53 -0.24 -15.74 -9.86
CA PRO A 53 0.38 -16.07 -11.14
C PRO A 53 0.65 -14.82 -11.98
N GLU A 54 1.74 -14.84 -12.74
CA GLU A 54 2.21 -13.70 -13.55
C GLU A 54 1.20 -13.27 -14.62
N ALA A 55 0.34 -14.18 -15.07
CA ALA A 55 -0.73 -13.89 -16.01
C ALA A 55 -1.75 -12.85 -15.49
N LEU A 56 -1.87 -12.69 -14.16
CA LEU A 56 -2.83 -11.77 -13.54
C LEU A 56 -2.25 -10.39 -13.25
N VAL A 57 -0.93 -10.25 -13.25
CA VAL A 57 -0.27 -8.97 -12.94
C VAL A 57 0.55 -8.50 -14.13
N PRO A 58 0.11 -7.47 -14.87
CA PRO A 58 0.82 -6.96 -16.03
C PRO A 58 2.25 -6.55 -15.63
N GLY A 59 3.25 -7.32 -16.05
CA GLY A 59 4.64 -7.07 -15.73
C GLY A 59 5.28 -6.15 -16.77
N SER A 60 5.56 -4.90 -16.40
CA SER A 60 6.55 -4.06 -17.10
C SER A 60 7.94 -4.12 -16.43
N ARG A 61 8.03 -4.71 -15.24
CA ARG A 61 9.22 -4.77 -14.38
C ARG A 61 9.37 -6.17 -13.74
N SER A 62 10.58 -6.49 -13.29
CA SER A 62 10.89 -7.78 -12.67
C SER A 62 10.19 -7.94 -11.32
N ARG A 63 9.52 -9.08 -11.14
CA ARG A 63 8.80 -9.47 -9.92
C ARG A 63 9.60 -9.28 -8.60
N PRO A 64 10.89 -9.70 -8.49
CA PRO A 64 11.63 -9.53 -7.25
C PRO A 64 11.86 -8.06 -6.89
N VAL A 65 12.09 -7.20 -7.89
CA VAL A 65 12.32 -5.76 -7.65
C VAL A 65 11.07 -5.11 -7.05
N ASP A 66 9.88 -5.44 -7.57
CA ASP A 66 8.63 -4.92 -7.04
C ASP A 66 8.38 -5.39 -5.60
N VAL A 67 8.61 -6.68 -5.30
CA VAL A 67 8.44 -7.23 -3.95
C VAL A 67 9.40 -6.55 -2.96
N VAL A 68 10.68 -6.43 -3.32
CA VAL A 68 11.68 -5.76 -2.48
C VAL A 68 11.32 -4.30 -2.25
N LEU A 69 10.87 -3.58 -3.30
CA LEU A 69 10.46 -2.18 -3.18
C LEU A 69 9.25 -2.01 -2.25
N LEU A 70 8.22 -2.86 -2.40
CA LEU A 70 7.03 -2.84 -1.55
C LEU A 70 7.37 -3.10 -0.08
N LEU A 71 8.22 -4.09 0.18
CA LEU A 71 8.68 -4.41 1.54
C LEU A 71 9.58 -3.32 2.12
N ALA A 72 10.45 -2.71 1.30
CA ALA A 72 11.30 -1.60 1.73
C ALA A 72 10.45 -0.38 2.11
N LEU A 73 9.43 -0.05 1.32
CA LEU A 73 8.47 1.03 1.64
C LEU A 73 7.65 0.70 2.90
N ALA A 74 7.18 -0.54 3.05
CA ALA A 74 6.48 -0.97 4.26
C ALA A 74 7.39 -0.84 5.49
N GLY A 75 8.65 -1.28 5.39
CA GLY A 75 9.64 -1.13 6.45
C GLY A 75 9.93 0.32 6.81
N ALA A 76 10.08 1.19 5.80
CA ALA A 76 10.27 2.62 6.00
C ALA A 76 9.07 3.25 6.74
N LEU A 77 7.83 2.89 6.38
CA LEU A 77 6.63 3.36 7.06
C LEU A 77 6.55 2.86 8.51
N VAL A 78 6.89 1.60 8.77
CA VAL A 78 6.94 1.07 10.15
C VAL A 78 7.99 1.81 10.98
N TYR A 79 9.17 2.07 10.39
CA TYR A 79 10.23 2.83 11.05
C TYR A 79 9.82 4.28 11.34
N LEU A 80 9.10 4.91 10.41
CA LEU A 80 8.64 6.30 10.56
C LEU A 80 7.38 6.45 11.42
N ALA A 81 6.55 5.41 11.56
CA ALA A 81 5.27 5.47 12.26
C ALA A 81 5.35 6.05 13.69
N PRO A 82 6.36 5.76 14.53
CA PRO A 82 6.50 6.37 15.85
C PRO A 82 6.62 7.89 15.82
N TRP A 83 7.16 8.45 14.74
CA TRP A 83 7.34 9.89 14.52
C TRP A 83 6.09 10.56 13.93
N GLY A 84 5.06 9.79 13.55
CA GLY A 84 3.87 10.32 12.89
C GLY A 84 3.11 11.36 13.73
N ASN A 85 3.19 11.25 15.07
CA ASN A 85 2.55 12.19 15.99
C ASN A 85 3.57 13.11 16.68
N ALA A 86 4.82 13.15 16.20
CA ALA A 86 5.82 14.04 16.78
C ALA A 86 5.43 15.49 16.49
N THR A 87 5.01 16.22 17.51
CA THR A 87 4.81 17.66 17.41
C THR A 87 6.17 18.35 17.55
N LEU A 88 6.47 19.29 16.65
CA LEU A 88 7.57 20.22 16.85
C LEU A 88 7.24 21.04 18.09
N ALA A 89 8.02 20.87 19.16
CA ALA A 89 7.97 21.77 20.31
C ALA A 89 8.50 23.14 19.86
N LEU A 90 7.59 23.97 19.34
CA LEU A 90 7.88 25.36 19.00
C LEU A 90 7.88 26.17 20.32
N PRO A 91 8.94 26.95 20.61
CA PRO A 91 9.02 27.80 21.80
C PRO A 91 8.01 28.95 21.76
#